data_AF-A0A358L4C7-F1
#
_entry.id   AF-A0A358L4C7-F1
#
_cell.length_a   1.000
_cell.length_b   1.000
_cell.length_c   1.000
_cell.angle_alpha   90.00
_cell.angle_beta   90.00
_cell.angle_gamma   90.00
#
_symmetry.space_group_name_H-M   'P 1'
#
loop_
_entity.id
_entity.type
_entity.pdbx_description
1 polymer ?
#
loop_
_entity_poly.entity_id
_entity_poly.type
_entity_poly.pdbx_seq_one_letter_code
_entity_poly.pdbx_strand_id
1 'polypeptide(L)'
;MKKTYLLSLLAMSVACACQAQAADPVGPSQSDFGGVGLLQVPTARMAKDGEFSLNYRYNDQYRFYSSSVQLFPWLEATIRYTDVKTRRYSAVESFSGSQSYKDKAFDLKARLWQEGYWLPEVSVGARDLGGTGLFDSEYMVASKAWGPFDFTVGLGFGYLGNSGTVKNPFCEADSSYCYRSNSNGTAGSVSDKDLFKGPAAVFGGIEYQTPWQPLRLKVEYEGNNYQDDFAGRLEQKSKINAGAIYRLTDWADINVSYERGNTL
;
A
#
# COMPACT_ATOMS: atom_id res chain seq x y z
N MET A 1 29.79 25.01 37.23
CA MET A 1 29.52 24.30 35.96
C MET A 1 30.20 25.06 34.82
N LYS A 2 30.98 24.40 33.95
CA LYS A 2 31.62 25.07 32.80
C LYS A 2 30.52 25.58 31.84
N LYS A 3 30.68 26.79 31.28
CA LYS A 3 29.71 27.44 30.36
C LYS A 3 29.28 26.55 29.20
N THR A 4 30.14 25.63 28.77
CA THR A 4 29.88 24.62 27.75
C THR A 4 28.72 23.68 28.10
N TYR A 5 28.60 23.22 29.35
CA TYR A 5 27.47 22.36 29.76
C TYR A 5 26.15 23.09 29.77
N LEU A 6 26.18 24.40 30.06
CA LEU A 6 24.99 25.26 30.06
C LEU A 6 24.45 25.42 28.64
N LEU A 7 25.34 25.61 27.64
CA LEU A 7 24.96 25.67 26.23
C LEU A 7 24.43 24.34 25.70
N SER A 8 25.02 23.20 26.10
CA SER A 8 24.51 21.87 25.72
C SER A 8 23.14 21.57 26.32
N LEU A 9 22.92 21.94 27.60
CA LEU A 9 21.62 21.79 28.25
C LEU A 9 20.57 22.72 27.65
N LEU A 10 20.95 23.94 27.26
CA LEU A 10 20.05 24.88 26.57
C LEU A 10 19.68 24.36 25.16
N ALA A 11 20.65 23.81 24.42
CA ALA A 11 20.41 23.21 23.11
C ALA A 11 19.48 21.99 23.22
N MET A 12 19.66 21.17 24.26
CA MET A 12 18.78 20.01 24.52
C MET A 12 17.39 20.45 24.96
N SER A 13 17.26 21.52 25.77
CA SER A 13 15.95 22.05 26.16
C SER A 13 15.20 22.70 24.99
N VAL A 14 15.90 23.38 24.08
CA VAL A 14 15.30 23.95 22.87
C VAL A 14 14.88 22.84 21.90
N ALA A 15 15.69 21.79 21.74
CA ALA A 15 15.32 20.62 20.95
C ALA A 15 14.08 19.90 21.52
N CYS A 16 13.97 19.76 22.84
CA CYS A 16 12.79 19.20 23.50
C CYS A 16 11.56 20.12 23.40
N ALA A 17 11.73 21.45 23.48
CA ALA A 17 10.62 22.40 23.35
C ALA A 17 10.03 22.41 21.92
N CYS A 18 10.86 22.22 20.88
CA CYS A 18 10.37 22.08 19.51
C CYS A 18 9.62 20.77 19.24
N GLN A 19 9.73 19.76 20.11
CA GLN A 19 8.91 18.55 20.02
C GLN A 19 7.52 18.70 20.64
N ALA A 20 7.28 19.76 21.42
CA ALA A 20 6.02 19.95 22.15
C ALA A 20 4.89 20.57 21.31
N GLN A 21 5.17 20.99 20.08
CA GLN A 21 4.14 21.44 19.15
C GLN A 21 3.70 20.26 18.29
N ALA A 22 3.01 19.31 18.92
CA ALA A 22 2.31 18.25 18.23
C ALA A 22 1.19 18.89 17.41
N ALA A 23 1.46 19.16 16.14
CA ALA A 23 0.39 19.25 15.16
C ALA A 23 -0.44 17.96 15.26
N ASP A 24 -1.75 18.05 15.02
CA ASP A 24 -2.60 16.87 14.99
C ASP A 24 -1.91 15.79 14.14
N PRO A 25 -1.78 14.55 14.66
CA PRO A 25 -1.08 13.51 13.94
C PRO A 25 -1.67 13.41 12.54
N VAL A 26 -0.79 13.60 11.57
CA VAL A 26 -1.12 13.50 10.16
C VAL A 26 -1.74 12.12 9.94
N GLY A 27 -2.99 12.11 9.47
CA GLY A 27 -3.71 10.86 9.18
C GLY A 27 -2.93 9.96 8.21
N PRO A 28 -3.28 8.67 8.15
CA PRO A 28 -2.61 7.75 7.26
C PRO A 28 -2.70 8.22 5.80
N SER A 29 -1.69 7.89 5.03
CA SER A 29 -1.56 8.24 3.62
C SER A 29 -2.19 7.17 2.71
N GLN A 30 -2.48 7.56 1.47
CA GLN A 30 -3.04 6.65 0.46
C GLN A 30 -1.94 5.99 -0.36
N SER A 31 -2.13 4.72 -0.71
CA SER A 31 -1.23 3.92 -1.56
C SER A 31 -1.42 4.23 -3.05
N ASP A 32 -0.55 3.68 -3.90
CA ASP A 32 -0.65 3.78 -5.36
C ASP A 32 -1.92 3.12 -5.92
N PHE A 33 -2.41 2.10 -5.22
CA PHE A 33 -3.64 1.40 -5.52
C PHE A 33 -4.88 2.10 -4.92
N GLY A 34 -4.72 3.21 -4.20
CA GLY A 34 -5.73 3.73 -3.28
C GLY A 34 -5.77 2.97 -1.96
N GLY A 35 -6.66 3.38 -1.07
CA GLY A 35 -6.73 2.86 0.29
C GLY A 35 -5.52 3.25 1.13
N VAL A 36 -5.62 3.11 2.43
CA VAL A 36 -4.54 3.44 3.35
C VAL A 36 -3.36 2.47 3.18
N GLY A 37 -2.17 3.03 2.93
CA GLY A 37 -0.95 2.26 2.70
C GLY A 37 0.32 3.11 2.55
N LEU A 38 1.44 2.44 2.28
CA LEU A 38 2.72 3.08 1.95
C LEU A 38 2.71 3.51 0.47
N LEU A 39 3.54 2.91 -0.38
CA LEU A 39 3.54 3.17 -1.82
C LEU A 39 2.72 2.06 -2.49
N GLN A 40 3.32 0.90 -2.76
CA GLN A 40 2.62 -0.26 -3.31
C GLN A 40 1.93 -1.09 -2.23
N VAL A 41 2.47 -1.09 -1.00
CA VAL A 41 2.04 -2.02 0.06
C VAL A 41 0.98 -1.41 1.00
N PRO A 42 0.01 -2.21 1.48
CA PRO A 42 -0.96 -1.73 2.45
C PRO A 42 -0.34 -1.61 3.85
N THR A 43 -0.96 -0.81 4.72
CA THR A 43 -0.69 -0.78 6.16
C THR A 43 -1.92 -1.24 6.94
N ALA A 44 -1.76 -1.58 8.22
CA ALA A 44 -2.87 -1.93 9.08
C ALA A 44 -3.74 -0.72 9.46
N ARG A 45 -3.25 0.50 9.21
CA ARG A 45 -3.90 1.77 9.56
C ARG A 45 -5.25 1.95 8.90
N MET A 46 -6.14 2.60 9.63
CA MET A 46 -7.45 3.05 9.17
C MET A 46 -7.50 4.57 9.18
N ALA A 47 -8.13 5.15 8.17
CA ALA A 47 -8.42 6.58 8.10
C ALA A 47 -9.49 6.97 9.13
N LYS A 48 -9.85 8.25 9.22
CA LYS A 48 -10.94 8.69 10.11
C LYS A 48 -12.26 8.11 9.63
N ASP A 49 -13.17 7.83 10.55
CA ASP A 49 -14.50 7.29 10.20
C ASP A 49 -15.25 8.26 9.27
N GLY A 50 -15.78 7.75 8.16
CA GLY A 50 -16.41 8.53 7.11
C GLY A 50 -15.43 9.32 6.22
N GLU A 51 -14.12 9.17 6.39
CA GLU A 51 -13.13 9.82 5.52
C GLU A 51 -13.21 9.26 4.10
N PHE A 52 -13.11 10.16 3.13
CA PHE A 52 -13.18 9.86 1.71
C PHE A 52 -11.96 10.43 1.00
N SER A 53 -11.35 9.64 0.12
CA SER A 53 -10.20 10.04 -0.68
C SER A 53 -10.46 9.85 -2.17
N LEU A 54 -9.87 10.73 -2.97
CA LEU A 54 -9.76 10.60 -4.42
C LEU A 54 -8.29 10.70 -4.78
N ASN A 55 -7.80 9.72 -5.54
CA ASN A 55 -6.38 9.65 -5.89
C ASN A 55 -6.22 9.51 -7.40
N TYR A 56 -5.17 10.15 -7.90
CA TYR A 56 -4.64 9.94 -9.24
C TYR A 56 -3.16 9.60 -9.12
N ARG A 57 -2.76 8.48 -9.71
CA ARG A 57 -1.38 8.01 -9.73
C ARG A 57 -0.98 7.72 -11.17
N TYR A 58 0.26 8.03 -11.51
CA TYR A 58 0.78 7.88 -12.86
C TYR A 58 2.18 7.30 -12.81
N ASN A 59 2.45 6.33 -13.66
CA ASN A 59 3.79 5.94 -14.07
C ASN A 59 3.79 5.58 -15.56
N ASP A 60 4.92 5.05 -16.05
CA ASP A 60 5.04 4.71 -17.46
C ASP A 60 4.13 3.58 -17.92
N GLN A 61 3.74 2.68 -17.01
CA GLN A 61 2.95 1.48 -17.28
C GLN A 61 1.46 1.67 -17.01
N TYR A 62 1.11 2.43 -15.98
CA TYR A 62 -0.24 2.53 -15.45
C TYR A 62 -0.66 3.96 -15.16
N ARG A 63 -1.96 4.21 -15.25
CA ARG A 63 -2.63 5.28 -14.51
C ARG A 63 -3.67 4.67 -13.59
N PHE A 64 -3.65 5.04 -12.32
CA PHE A 64 -4.65 4.62 -11.36
C PHE A 64 -5.50 5.81 -10.95
N TYR A 65 -6.81 5.62 -11.03
CA TYR A 65 -7.81 6.51 -10.44
C TYR A 65 -8.49 5.72 -9.35
N SER A 66 -8.39 6.15 -8.11
CA SER A 66 -9.02 5.44 -7.00
C SER A 66 -9.85 6.35 -6.14
N SER A 67 -10.89 5.75 -5.55
CA SER A 67 -11.76 6.36 -4.59
C SER A 67 -11.87 5.44 -3.39
N SER A 68 -11.50 5.93 -2.22
CA SER A 68 -11.50 5.13 -0.99
C SER A 68 -12.40 5.78 0.05
N VAL A 69 -13.08 4.95 0.83
CA VAL A 69 -13.95 5.38 1.92
C VAL A 69 -13.71 4.51 3.15
N GLN A 70 -13.52 5.17 4.29
CA GLN A 70 -13.52 4.51 5.59
C GLN A 70 -14.98 4.36 6.04
N LEU A 71 -15.63 3.27 5.61
CA LEU A 71 -17.06 3.01 5.86
C LEU A 71 -17.40 2.93 7.35
N PHE A 72 -16.51 2.30 8.11
CA PHE A 72 -16.59 2.16 9.56
C PHE A 72 -15.19 2.30 10.13
N PRO A 73 -15.02 2.54 11.44
CA PRO A 73 -13.70 2.62 12.06
C PRO A 73 -12.82 1.38 11.82
N TRP A 74 -13.40 0.23 11.48
CA TRP A 74 -12.69 -1.03 11.23
C TRP A 74 -12.78 -1.50 9.78
N LEU A 75 -13.46 -0.79 8.87
CA LEU A 75 -13.66 -1.23 7.48
C LEU A 75 -13.41 -0.10 6.48
N GLU A 76 -12.45 -0.33 5.60
CA GLU A 76 -12.15 0.53 4.45
C GLU A 76 -12.54 -0.20 3.16
N ALA A 77 -13.13 0.54 2.22
CA ALA A 77 -13.44 0.08 0.88
C ALA A 77 -12.79 1.00 -0.16
N THR A 78 -12.28 0.45 -1.25
CA THR A 78 -11.71 1.22 -2.35
C THR A 78 -12.25 0.72 -3.68
N ILE A 79 -12.61 1.64 -4.57
CA ILE A 79 -12.84 1.33 -5.98
C ILE A 79 -11.68 1.95 -6.76
N ARG A 80 -11.12 1.18 -7.69
CA ARG A 80 -10.03 1.64 -8.56
C ARG A 80 -10.36 1.39 -10.02
N TYR A 81 -10.09 2.39 -10.84
CA TYR A 81 -10.10 2.31 -12.28
C TYR A 81 -8.66 2.42 -12.79
N THR A 82 -8.24 1.45 -13.58
CA THR A 82 -6.85 1.33 -14.05
C THR A 82 -6.79 1.51 -15.56
N ASP A 83 -5.86 2.34 -16.01
CA ASP A 83 -5.46 2.49 -17.41
C ASP A 83 -4.11 1.83 -17.64
N VAL A 84 -4.07 0.74 -18.41
CA VAL A 84 -2.84 -0.01 -18.72
C VAL A 84 -2.26 0.49 -20.04
N LYS A 85 -1.23 1.34 -19.94
CA LYS A 85 -0.72 2.14 -21.07
C LYS A 85 -0.02 1.30 -22.14
N THR A 86 0.48 0.12 -21.79
CA THR A 86 1.20 -0.79 -22.70
C THR A 86 0.30 -1.78 -23.43
N ARG A 87 -1.01 -1.76 -23.14
CA ARG A 87 -1.99 -2.70 -23.71
C ARG A 87 -3.05 -1.94 -24.49
N ARG A 88 -3.45 -2.50 -25.63
CA ARG A 88 -4.59 -2.01 -26.42
C ARG A 88 -5.89 -2.28 -25.69
N TYR A 89 -6.91 -1.45 -25.93
CA TYR A 89 -8.23 -1.62 -25.32
C TYR A 89 -8.85 -3.01 -25.54
N SER A 90 -8.64 -3.58 -26.72
CA SER A 90 -9.10 -4.91 -27.11
C SER A 90 -8.03 -5.66 -27.91
N ALA A 91 -8.19 -6.98 -28.04
CA ALA A 91 -7.41 -7.79 -28.97
C ALA A 91 -7.63 -7.38 -30.44
N VAL A 92 -8.74 -6.68 -30.75
CA VAL A 92 -9.03 -6.15 -32.08
C VAL A 92 -8.45 -4.75 -32.22
N GLU A 93 -7.45 -4.60 -33.08
CA GLU A 93 -6.73 -3.35 -33.30
C GLU A 93 -7.63 -2.23 -33.84
N SER A 94 -8.46 -2.53 -34.84
CA SER A 94 -9.37 -1.56 -35.46
C SER A 94 -10.41 -1.01 -34.49
N PHE A 95 -10.80 -1.80 -33.48
CA PHE A 95 -11.71 -1.36 -32.42
C PHE A 95 -10.99 -0.54 -31.35
N SER A 96 -9.72 -0.84 -31.08
CA SER A 96 -8.94 -0.15 -30.05
C SER A 96 -8.57 1.28 -30.45
N GLY A 97 -8.22 1.50 -31.72
CA GLY A 97 -7.72 2.79 -32.18
C GLY A 97 -6.53 3.26 -31.32
N SER A 98 -6.63 4.46 -30.74
CA SER A 98 -5.62 5.03 -29.84
C SER A 98 -5.88 4.73 -28.35
N GLN A 99 -6.83 3.84 -28.03
CA GLN A 99 -7.30 3.61 -26.68
C GLN A 99 -6.58 2.44 -26.00
N SER A 100 -6.12 2.67 -24.77
CA SER A 100 -5.43 1.68 -23.94
C SER A 100 -6.41 0.82 -23.13
N TYR A 101 -5.95 -0.32 -22.63
CA TYR A 101 -6.74 -1.25 -21.82
C TYR A 101 -7.23 -0.61 -20.52
N LYS A 102 -8.44 -0.98 -20.12
CA LYS A 102 -9.11 -0.44 -18.93
C LYS A 102 -9.58 -1.57 -18.04
N ASP A 103 -9.36 -1.40 -16.75
CA ASP A 103 -9.74 -2.36 -15.73
C ASP A 103 -10.43 -1.68 -14.53
N LYS A 104 -11.21 -2.46 -13.80
CA LYS A 104 -11.90 -2.05 -12.57
C LYS A 104 -11.61 -3.05 -11.46
N ALA A 105 -11.31 -2.52 -10.28
CA ALA A 105 -11.04 -3.30 -9.09
C ALA A 105 -11.84 -2.76 -7.91
N PHE A 106 -12.20 -3.65 -6.99
CA PHE A 106 -12.80 -3.32 -5.70
C PHE A 106 -11.97 -3.96 -4.59
N ASP A 107 -11.56 -3.16 -3.62
CA ASP A 107 -10.71 -3.61 -2.52
C ASP A 107 -11.47 -3.44 -1.20
N LEU A 108 -11.24 -4.36 -0.27
CA LEU A 108 -11.73 -4.29 1.11
C LEU A 108 -10.58 -4.50 2.09
N LYS A 109 -10.56 -3.71 3.16
CA LYS A 109 -9.65 -3.88 4.29
C LYS A 109 -10.42 -3.83 5.60
N ALA A 110 -10.27 -4.86 6.42
CA ALA A 110 -10.89 -4.98 7.72
C ALA A 110 -9.83 -5.02 8.82
N ARG A 111 -9.94 -4.12 9.79
CA ARG A 111 -9.10 -4.11 11.00
C ARG A 111 -9.63 -5.15 11.97
N LEU A 112 -8.75 -6.07 12.35
CA LEU A 112 -9.05 -7.11 13.32
C LEU A 112 -8.98 -6.56 14.76
N TRP A 113 -7.93 -5.80 15.07
CA TRP A 113 -7.79 -5.14 16.36
C TRP A 113 -6.93 -3.88 16.26
N GLN A 114 -7.20 -2.95 17.16
CA GLN A 114 -6.48 -1.67 17.27
C GLN A 114 -5.12 -1.87 17.93
N GLU A 115 -4.18 -0.99 17.60
CA GLU A 115 -2.91 -0.90 18.30
C GLU A 115 -3.13 -0.67 19.80
N GLY A 116 -2.48 -1.49 20.62
CA GLY A 116 -2.38 -1.28 22.07
C GLY A 116 -0.95 -0.91 22.47
N TYR A 117 -0.67 -0.86 23.76
CA TYR A 117 0.70 -0.61 24.22
C TYR A 117 1.68 -1.69 23.73
N TRP A 118 1.29 -2.97 23.87
CA TRP A 118 2.13 -4.12 23.53
C TRP A 118 1.91 -4.70 22.13
N LEU A 119 0.68 -4.64 21.62
CA LEU A 119 0.31 -5.27 20.36
C LEU A 119 0.24 -4.22 19.24
N PRO A 120 0.65 -4.57 18.01
CA PRO A 120 0.42 -3.73 16.84
C PRO A 120 -1.07 -3.72 16.46
N GLU A 121 -1.49 -2.72 15.69
CA GLU A 121 -2.75 -2.78 14.95
C GLU A 121 -2.63 -3.85 13.86
N VAL A 122 -3.69 -4.63 13.65
CA VAL A 122 -3.68 -5.68 12.62
C VAL A 122 -4.93 -5.60 11.77
N SER A 123 -4.71 -5.75 10.46
CA SER A 123 -5.75 -5.75 9.46
C SER A 123 -5.55 -6.88 8.47
N VAL A 124 -6.65 -7.32 7.88
CA VAL A 124 -6.69 -8.21 6.72
C VAL A 124 -7.33 -7.48 5.57
N GLY A 125 -6.93 -7.77 4.35
CA GLY A 125 -7.58 -7.17 3.20
C GLY A 125 -7.43 -8.00 1.95
N ALA A 126 -8.25 -7.66 0.99
CA ALA A 126 -8.24 -8.21 -0.35
C ALA A 126 -8.35 -7.07 -1.36
N ARG A 127 -7.56 -7.14 -2.43
CA ARG A 127 -7.57 -6.23 -3.57
C ARG A 127 -8.17 -6.94 -4.77
N ASP A 128 -8.87 -6.18 -5.62
CA ASP A 128 -9.45 -6.67 -6.87
C ASP A 128 -10.52 -7.78 -6.70
N LEU A 129 -11.30 -7.68 -5.61
CA LEU A 129 -12.44 -8.55 -5.34
C LEU A 129 -13.51 -8.39 -6.43
N GLY A 130 -13.74 -9.46 -7.19
CA GLY A 130 -14.74 -9.47 -8.26
C GLY A 130 -14.40 -8.56 -9.45
N GLY A 131 -13.14 -8.12 -9.58
CA GLY A 131 -12.65 -7.46 -10.79
C GLY A 131 -12.23 -8.46 -11.85
N THR A 132 -11.19 -8.13 -12.62
CA THR A 132 -10.65 -9.03 -13.67
C THR A 132 -9.48 -9.89 -13.19
N GLY A 133 -8.97 -9.60 -11.99
CA GLY A 133 -7.92 -10.38 -11.32
C GLY A 133 -6.50 -9.90 -11.63
N LEU A 134 -6.33 -8.74 -12.25
CA LEU A 134 -5.00 -8.22 -12.61
C LEU A 134 -4.14 -7.92 -11.40
N PHE A 135 -4.75 -7.44 -10.31
CA PHE A 135 -4.07 -7.06 -9.08
C PHE A 135 -4.58 -7.84 -7.87
N ASP A 136 -5.21 -8.98 -8.14
CA ASP A 136 -5.80 -9.86 -7.12
C ASP A 136 -4.77 -10.23 -6.06
N SER A 137 -5.05 -9.81 -4.82
CA SER A 137 -4.13 -9.95 -3.70
C SER A 137 -4.91 -10.07 -2.41
N GLU A 138 -4.52 -10.99 -1.55
CA GLU A 138 -4.92 -10.98 -0.14
C GLU A 138 -3.72 -10.67 0.74
N TYR A 139 -3.97 -10.12 1.92
CA TYR A 139 -2.90 -9.84 2.86
C TYR A 139 -3.37 -9.84 4.32
N MET A 140 -2.40 -10.10 5.18
CA MET A 140 -2.45 -9.80 6.61
C MET A 140 -1.33 -8.82 6.91
N VAL A 141 -1.62 -7.75 7.66
CA VAL A 141 -0.65 -6.68 7.91
C VAL A 141 -0.76 -6.18 9.34
N ALA A 142 0.39 -5.90 9.94
CA ALA A 142 0.53 -5.33 11.26
C ALA A 142 1.27 -3.99 11.19
N SER A 143 0.78 -2.99 11.92
CA SER A 143 1.40 -1.66 12.02
C SER A 143 1.57 -1.22 13.48
N LYS A 144 2.70 -0.57 13.78
CA LYS A 144 3.07 -0.13 15.13
C LYS A 144 3.71 1.25 15.08
N ALA A 145 3.17 2.20 15.85
CA ALA A 145 3.73 3.53 15.96
C ALA A 145 4.80 3.57 17.07
N TRP A 146 5.91 4.26 16.79
CA TRP A 146 6.93 4.56 17.79
C TRP A 146 7.50 5.96 17.55
N GLY A 147 7.01 6.93 18.31
CA GLY A 147 7.35 8.33 18.11
C GLY A 147 6.89 8.82 16.73
N PRO A 148 7.77 9.43 15.91
CA PRO A 148 7.42 9.91 14.56
C PRO A 148 7.44 8.80 13.49
N PHE A 149 7.72 7.56 13.87
CA PHE A 149 7.80 6.42 12.95
C PHE A 149 6.58 5.53 13.06
N ASP A 150 6.11 5.04 11.92
CA ASP A 150 5.11 4.00 11.80
C ASP A 150 5.69 2.80 11.06
N PHE A 151 5.85 1.69 11.76
CA PHE A 151 6.43 0.47 11.23
C PHE A 151 5.33 -0.46 10.75
N THR A 152 5.49 -1.02 9.56
CA THR A 152 4.55 -1.97 8.97
C THR A 152 5.26 -3.24 8.54
N VAL A 153 4.63 -4.39 8.81
CA VAL A 153 5.06 -5.70 8.30
C VAL A 153 3.83 -6.52 7.96
N GLY A 154 3.86 -7.24 6.85
CA GLY A 154 2.75 -8.05 6.40
C GLY A 154 3.16 -9.24 5.55
N LEU A 155 2.18 -10.10 5.32
CA LEU A 155 2.26 -11.26 4.46
C LEU A 155 1.21 -11.10 3.36
N GLY A 156 1.67 -11.09 2.11
CA GLY A 156 0.84 -10.94 0.93
C GLY A 156 0.76 -12.23 0.13
N PHE A 157 -0.36 -12.42 -0.56
CA PHE A 157 -0.69 -13.50 -1.47
C PHE A 157 -1.12 -12.90 -2.81
N GLY A 158 -1.21 -13.72 -3.87
CA GLY A 158 -1.54 -13.22 -5.21
C GLY A 158 -0.50 -12.23 -5.74
N TYR A 159 -0.94 -11.14 -6.38
CA TYR A 159 -0.07 -10.13 -6.99
C TYR A 159 0.92 -9.51 -5.99
N LEU A 160 0.47 -9.14 -4.78
CA LEU A 160 1.33 -8.61 -3.71
C LEU A 160 2.34 -9.65 -3.20
N GLY A 161 1.99 -10.94 -3.28
CA GLY A 161 2.79 -12.08 -2.81
C GLY A 161 3.64 -12.77 -3.88
N ASN A 162 3.63 -12.29 -5.12
CA ASN A 162 4.04 -13.08 -6.28
C ASN A 162 5.51 -13.51 -6.27
N SER A 163 6.37 -12.84 -5.50
CA SER A 163 7.77 -13.24 -5.38
C SER A 163 7.99 -14.53 -4.58
N GLY A 164 6.99 -15.00 -3.82
CA GLY A 164 7.05 -16.28 -3.12
C GLY A 164 8.20 -16.44 -2.13
N THR A 165 8.64 -15.35 -1.48
CA THR A 165 9.82 -15.36 -0.60
C THR A 165 9.65 -16.26 0.63
N VAL A 166 8.42 -16.62 0.99
CA VAL A 166 8.12 -17.52 2.10
C VAL A 166 7.11 -18.58 1.67
N LYS A 167 7.20 -19.75 2.28
CA LYS A 167 6.17 -20.78 2.11
C LYS A 167 4.86 -20.25 2.73
N ASN A 168 3.74 -20.43 2.03
CA ASN A 168 2.43 -20.10 2.56
C ASN A 168 2.21 -20.86 3.88
N PRO A 169 2.04 -20.19 5.03
CA PRO A 169 1.91 -20.85 6.33
C PRO A 169 0.65 -21.71 6.42
N PHE A 170 -0.40 -21.40 5.64
CA PHE A 170 -1.65 -22.16 5.63
C PHE A 170 -1.55 -23.51 4.91
N CYS A 171 -0.46 -23.74 4.16
CA CYS A 171 -0.14 -25.06 3.58
C CYS A 171 -0.08 -26.18 4.62
N GLU A 172 0.34 -25.86 5.84
CA GLU A 172 0.47 -26.86 6.91
C GLU A 172 -0.89 -27.24 7.49
N ALA A 173 -1.85 -26.32 7.46
CA ALA A 173 -3.23 -26.59 7.88
C ALA A 173 -4.00 -27.38 6.82
N ASP A 174 -3.85 -27.00 5.54
CA ASP A 174 -4.48 -27.70 4.41
C ASP A 174 -3.66 -27.49 3.12
N SER A 175 -3.36 -28.57 2.40
CA SER A 175 -2.53 -28.54 1.20
C SER A 175 -3.15 -27.76 0.05
N SER A 176 -4.47 -27.56 0.06
CA SER A 176 -5.17 -26.74 -0.93
C SER A 176 -4.72 -25.27 -0.88
N TYR A 177 -4.24 -24.74 0.25
CA TYR A 177 -3.69 -23.38 0.32
C TYR A 177 -2.36 -23.23 -0.42
N CYS A 178 -1.66 -24.32 -0.73
CA CYS A 178 -0.41 -24.25 -1.50
C CYS A 178 -0.63 -23.94 -2.98
N TYR A 179 -1.85 -24.12 -3.48
CA TYR A 179 -2.14 -24.03 -4.91
C TYR A 179 -3.23 -22.98 -5.15
N ARG A 180 -2.88 -21.95 -5.92
CA ARG A 180 -3.84 -20.97 -6.45
C ARG A 180 -4.18 -21.35 -7.87
N SER A 181 -5.45 -21.27 -8.25
CA SER A 181 -5.85 -21.47 -9.64
C SER A 181 -5.32 -20.32 -10.50
N ASN A 182 -4.65 -20.61 -11.62
CA ASN A 182 -4.24 -19.60 -12.60
C ASN A 182 -5.38 -19.18 -13.53
N SER A 183 -6.62 -19.55 -13.22
CA SER A 183 -7.77 -19.10 -14.00
C SER A 183 -8.08 -17.65 -13.65
N ASN A 184 -7.74 -16.71 -14.54
CA ASN A 184 -8.33 -15.37 -14.52
C ASN A 184 -9.85 -15.55 -14.48
N GLY A 185 -10.47 -15.20 -13.35
CA GLY A 185 -11.90 -15.35 -13.16
C GLY A 185 -12.67 -14.61 -14.25
N THR A 186 -13.94 -15.00 -14.44
CA THR A 186 -14.82 -14.14 -15.26
C THR A 186 -14.98 -12.81 -14.52
N ALA A 187 -14.78 -11.69 -15.21
CA ALA A 187 -14.94 -10.37 -14.60
C ALA A 187 -16.27 -10.29 -13.84
N GLY A 188 -16.24 -9.97 -12.53
CA GLY A 188 -17.43 -9.97 -11.66
C GLY A 188 -17.62 -11.21 -10.79
N SER A 189 -16.81 -12.27 -10.93
CA SER A 189 -16.85 -13.43 -10.02
C SER A 189 -15.88 -13.26 -8.86
N VAL A 190 -16.38 -13.32 -7.62
CA VAL A 190 -15.52 -13.48 -6.43
C VAL A 190 -15.10 -14.95 -6.36
N SER A 191 -13.83 -15.25 -6.60
CA SER A 191 -13.32 -16.62 -6.43
C SER A 191 -12.95 -16.84 -4.96
N ASP A 192 -13.94 -17.12 -4.11
CA ASP A 192 -13.70 -17.52 -2.71
C ASP A 192 -12.71 -18.70 -2.58
N LYS A 193 -12.56 -19.47 -3.67
CA LYS A 193 -11.71 -20.64 -3.74
C LYS A 193 -10.21 -20.33 -3.81
N ASP A 194 -9.81 -19.08 -4.10
CA ASP A 194 -8.41 -18.69 -4.28
C ASP A 194 -7.86 -17.79 -3.16
N LEU A 195 -8.71 -17.37 -2.22
CA LEU A 195 -8.32 -16.50 -1.11
C LEU A 195 -7.21 -17.10 -0.24
N PHE A 196 -6.13 -16.33 -0.04
CA PHE A 196 -4.96 -16.71 0.78
C PHE A 196 -4.22 -17.97 0.28
N LYS A 197 -4.34 -18.29 -1.01
CA LYS A 197 -3.69 -19.44 -1.64
C LYS A 197 -2.51 -19.06 -2.52
N GLY A 198 -1.64 -20.05 -2.73
CA GLY A 198 -0.49 -19.95 -3.62
C GLY A 198 0.75 -19.37 -2.92
N PRO A 199 1.73 -18.87 -3.71
CA PRO A 199 2.93 -18.24 -3.18
C PRO A 199 2.60 -17.08 -2.25
N ALA A 200 3.41 -16.93 -1.19
CA ALA A 200 3.30 -15.84 -0.24
C ALA A 200 4.62 -15.07 -0.15
N ALA A 201 4.55 -13.76 0.07
CA ALA A 201 5.75 -12.95 0.27
C ALA A 201 5.57 -11.98 1.43
N VAL A 202 6.68 -11.74 2.14
CA VAL A 202 6.73 -10.72 3.18
C VAL A 202 6.84 -9.36 2.51
N PHE A 203 6.12 -8.40 3.03
CA PHE A 203 6.26 -6.99 2.69
C PHE A 203 6.29 -6.16 3.96
N GLY A 204 6.70 -4.90 3.86
CA GLY A 204 6.70 -4.01 5.01
C GLY A 204 7.37 -2.70 4.70
N GLY A 205 7.51 -1.85 5.72
CA GLY A 205 8.12 -0.55 5.53
C GLY A 205 7.96 0.35 6.74
N ILE A 206 8.39 1.60 6.54
CA ILE A 206 8.39 2.64 7.55
C ILE A 206 7.82 3.90 6.91
N GLU A 207 6.83 4.50 7.56
CA GLU A 207 6.48 5.91 7.35
C GLU A 207 7.13 6.74 8.46
N TYR A 208 7.75 7.85 8.08
CA TYR A 208 8.39 8.79 9.00
C TYR A 208 7.79 10.17 8.83
N GLN A 209 7.17 10.68 9.90
CA GLN A 209 6.74 12.06 9.99
C GLN A 209 7.95 12.95 10.33
N THR A 210 8.36 13.78 9.38
CA THR A 210 9.49 14.70 9.63
C THR A 210 9.06 15.82 10.59
N PRO A 211 10.01 16.50 11.27
CA PRO A 211 9.71 17.69 12.07
C PRO A 211 9.05 18.81 11.26
N TRP A 212 9.27 18.83 9.94
CA TRP A 212 8.53 19.68 9.03
C TRP A 212 7.19 19.01 8.70
N GLN A 213 6.16 19.35 9.48
CA GLN A 213 4.85 18.69 9.48
C GLN A 213 4.23 18.39 8.09
N PRO A 214 4.37 19.27 7.07
CA PRO A 214 3.88 18.98 5.72
C PRO A 214 4.58 17.80 5.02
N LEU A 215 5.79 17.42 5.42
CA LEU A 215 6.60 16.40 4.75
C LEU A 215 6.63 15.09 5.54
N ARG A 216 6.24 14.00 4.86
CA ARG A 216 6.44 12.62 5.29
C ARG A 216 7.34 11.87 4.33
N LEU A 217 8.14 10.96 4.86
CA LEU A 217 8.99 10.09 4.08
C LEU A 217 8.53 8.64 4.25
N LYS A 218 8.63 7.87 3.18
CA LYS A 218 8.24 6.46 3.14
C LYS A 218 9.38 5.63 2.58
N VAL A 219 9.59 4.47 3.18
CA VAL A 219 10.40 3.40 2.59
C VAL A 219 9.65 2.10 2.76
N GLU A 220 9.56 1.30 1.72
CA GLU A 220 8.93 -0.02 1.78
C GLU A 220 9.78 -1.09 1.09
N TYR A 221 9.56 -2.33 1.50
CA TYR A 221 9.99 -3.54 0.85
C TYR A 221 8.75 -4.26 0.30
N GLU A 222 8.72 -4.50 -1.01
CA GLU A 222 7.58 -5.05 -1.72
C GLU A 222 7.72 -6.56 -1.98
N GLY A 223 6.60 -7.28 -1.83
CA GLY A 223 6.52 -8.73 -2.03
C GLY A 223 6.34 -9.18 -3.49
N ASN A 224 6.16 -8.29 -4.46
CA ASN A 224 6.01 -8.63 -5.87
C ASN A 224 7.37 -8.77 -6.61
N ASN A 225 7.38 -9.51 -7.71
CA ASN A 225 8.53 -9.68 -8.62
C ASN A 225 8.29 -9.14 -10.04
N TYR A 226 7.05 -8.73 -10.36
CA TYR A 226 6.63 -8.15 -11.64
C TYR A 226 6.94 -8.99 -12.90
N GLN A 227 7.20 -10.29 -12.76
CA GLN A 227 7.55 -11.15 -13.90
C GLN A 227 6.33 -11.41 -14.80
N ASP A 228 5.16 -11.57 -14.19
CA ASP A 228 3.89 -11.89 -14.84
C ASP A 228 2.90 -10.71 -14.81
N ASP A 229 3.43 -9.49 -14.81
CA ASP A 229 2.62 -8.28 -14.76
C ASP A 229 1.82 -8.06 -16.05
N PHE A 230 0.57 -7.60 -15.92
CA PHE A 230 -0.33 -7.45 -17.07
C PHE A 230 0.16 -6.40 -18.08
N ALA A 231 0.89 -5.37 -17.65
CA ALA A 231 1.54 -4.41 -18.53
C ALA A 231 2.71 -5.03 -19.32
N GLY A 232 3.07 -6.28 -19.04
CA GLY A 232 4.25 -6.98 -19.54
C GLY A 232 5.28 -7.14 -18.44
N ARG A 233 6.29 -7.97 -18.68
CA ARG A 233 7.39 -8.18 -17.72
C ARG A 233 8.06 -6.84 -17.40
N LEU A 234 7.95 -6.40 -16.15
CA LEU A 234 8.58 -5.15 -15.70
C LEU A 234 9.94 -5.46 -15.09
N GLU A 235 10.96 -4.72 -15.48
CA GLU A 235 12.28 -4.82 -14.85
C GLU A 235 12.19 -4.31 -13.41
N GLN A 236 12.62 -5.11 -12.44
CA GLN A 236 12.74 -4.73 -11.03
C GLN A 236 14.22 -4.83 -10.63
N LYS A 237 14.87 -3.69 -10.43
CA LYS A 237 16.26 -3.61 -9.96
C LYS A 237 16.38 -3.69 -8.44
N SER A 238 15.31 -3.33 -7.73
CA SER A 238 15.23 -3.35 -6.27
C SER A 238 13.80 -3.65 -5.83
N LYS A 239 13.65 -4.38 -4.71
CA LYS A 239 12.36 -4.53 -4.01
C LYS A 239 12.09 -3.40 -3.01
N ILE A 240 13.05 -2.51 -2.83
CA ILE A 240 12.93 -1.37 -1.94
C ILE A 240 12.44 -0.17 -2.75
N ASN A 241 11.33 0.40 -2.32
CA ASN A 241 10.75 1.62 -2.87
C ASN A 241 10.88 2.73 -1.82
N ALA A 242 11.04 3.97 -2.27
CA ALA A 242 11.12 5.14 -1.38
C ALA A 242 10.28 6.28 -1.93
N GLY A 243 9.70 7.10 -1.06
CA GLY A 243 8.86 8.20 -1.51
C GLY A 243 8.72 9.30 -0.48
N ALA A 244 8.20 10.42 -0.96
CA ALA A 244 7.90 11.60 -0.16
C ALA A 244 6.46 12.04 -0.40
N ILE A 245 5.79 12.46 0.67
CA ILE A 245 4.46 13.04 0.63
C ILE A 245 4.57 14.45 1.18
N TYR A 246 4.09 15.40 0.40
CA TYR A 246 4.00 16.79 0.77
C TYR A 246 2.55 17.22 0.88
N ARG A 247 2.12 17.59 2.08
CA ARG A 247 0.80 18.16 2.32
C ARG A 247 0.76 19.60 1.83
N LEU A 248 -0.03 19.85 0.80
CA LEU A 248 -0.28 21.20 0.32
C LEU A 248 -1.29 21.94 1.20
N THR A 249 -2.35 21.24 1.59
CA THR A 249 -3.47 21.75 2.40
C THR A 249 -4.04 20.61 3.22
N ASP A 250 -4.94 20.89 4.15
CA ASP A 250 -5.55 19.86 5.02
C ASP A 250 -6.33 18.78 4.26
N TRP A 251 -6.64 18.99 2.97
CA TRP A 251 -7.37 18.04 2.11
C TRP A 251 -6.58 17.55 0.89
N ALA A 252 -5.34 18.03 0.67
CA ALA A 252 -4.57 17.72 -0.53
C ALA A 252 -3.10 17.41 -0.25
N ASP A 253 -2.65 16.26 -0.74
CA ASP A 253 -1.26 15.80 -0.68
C ASP A 253 -0.69 15.61 -2.10
N ILE A 254 0.56 16.01 -2.32
CA ILE A 254 1.37 15.65 -3.49
C ILE A 254 2.33 14.53 -3.10
N ASN A 255 2.50 13.55 -3.98
CA ASN A 255 3.33 12.39 -3.74
C ASN A 255 4.37 12.25 -4.86
N VAL A 256 5.59 11.85 -4.51
CA VAL A 256 6.61 11.40 -5.45
C VAL A 256 7.28 10.15 -4.88
N SER A 257 7.45 9.12 -5.69
CA SER A 257 8.09 7.87 -5.28
C SER A 257 9.09 7.40 -6.33
N TYR A 258 10.12 6.71 -5.87
CA TYR A 258 11.06 5.98 -6.70
C TYR A 258 10.94 4.49 -6.36
N GLU A 259 10.51 3.73 -7.35
CA GLU A 259 10.03 2.37 -7.17
C GLU A 259 10.74 1.40 -8.10
N ARG A 260 10.79 0.13 -7.69
CA ARG A 260 11.47 -0.97 -8.39
C ARG A 260 12.96 -0.71 -8.67
N GLY A 261 13.54 0.36 -8.10
CA GLY A 261 14.89 0.81 -8.39
C GLY A 261 15.10 1.38 -9.80
N ASN A 262 14.03 1.70 -10.54
CA ASN A 262 14.11 2.22 -11.91
C ASN A 262 12.89 3.03 -12.39
N THR A 263 11.85 3.22 -11.57
CA THR A 263 10.62 3.92 -11.93
C THR A 263 10.44 5.13 -11.03
N LEU A 264 10.01 6.28 -11.60
CA LEU A 264 9.56 7.47 -10.90
C LEU A 264 8.04 7.64 -11.04
#